data_AF-A0A5C8S0C4-F1
#
_entry.id   AF-A0A5C8S0C4-F1
#
_cell.length_a   1.000
_cell.length_b   1.000
_cell.length_c   1.000
_cell.angle_alpha   90.00
_cell.angle_beta   90.00
_cell.angle_gamma   90.00
#
_symmetry.space_group_name_H-M   'P 1'
#
loop_
_entity.id
_entity.type
_entity.pdbx_description
1 polymer ?
#
loop_
_entity_poly.entity_id
_entity_poly.type
_entity_poly.pdbx_seq_one_letter_code
_entity_poly.pdbx_strand_id
1 'polypeptide(L)'
;MTNNVPVSELRNVIASVHSALTGLGKEAAAEPAVPEKATAAQIKKSIAPDALISFIDGKAYKTLKRHLTKNGLTMEGYRARYGLSADYPSTAASYSAKRSELARSLGLGQLRKAAPVAAEADETVSETPKPRGRPRKAVEAAEAAPKARGRKKVAETA
;
A
#
# COMPACT_ATOMS: atom_id res chain seq x y z
N MET A 1 -16.67 37.47 46.31
CA MET A 1 -15.22 37.63 46.06
C MET A 1 -15.08 38.46 44.80
N THR A 2 -14.61 39.69 44.93
CA THR A 2 -14.49 40.63 43.80
C THR A 2 -13.08 40.48 43.23
N ASN A 3 -12.98 40.10 41.95
CA ASN A 3 -11.69 40.10 41.24
C ASN A 3 -11.48 41.52 40.71
N ASN A 4 -10.76 42.35 41.46
CA ASN A 4 -10.42 43.71 41.06
C ASN A 4 -9.02 43.71 40.44
N VAL A 5 -8.92 44.00 39.14
CA VAL A 5 -7.63 44.10 38.44
C VAL A 5 -7.34 45.59 38.21
N PRO A 6 -6.23 46.12 38.75
CA PRO A 6 -5.86 47.52 38.55
C PRO A 6 -5.50 47.77 37.08
N VAL A 7 -5.76 48.98 36.58
CA VAL A 7 -5.56 49.35 35.17
C VAL A 7 -4.11 49.14 34.71
N SER A 8 -3.14 49.27 35.62
CA SER A 8 -1.72 48.98 35.37
C SER A 8 -1.41 47.51 35.05
N GLU A 9 -2.22 46.58 35.56
CA GLU A 9 -2.00 45.14 35.38
C GLU A 9 -2.74 44.55 34.18
N LEU A 10 -3.69 45.30 33.59
CA LEU A 10 -4.47 44.84 32.44
C LEU A 10 -3.60 44.38 31.27
N ARG A 11 -2.53 45.12 30.96
CA ARG A 11 -1.60 44.76 29.88
C ARG A 11 -0.93 43.40 30.12
N ASN A 12 -0.59 43.11 31.37
CA ASN A 12 0.07 41.87 31.76
C ASN A 12 -0.89 40.68 31.71
N VAL A 13 -2.13 40.87 32.16
CA VAL A 13 -3.17 39.83 32.07
C VAL A 13 -3.48 39.48 30.62
N ILE A 14 -3.64 40.49 29.75
CA ILE A 14 -3.88 40.27 28.31
C ILE A 14 -2.71 39.51 27.68
N ALA A 15 -1.47 39.90 27.99
CA ALA A 15 -0.27 39.21 27.50
C ALA A 15 -0.18 37.76 28.01
N SER A 16 -0.52 37.51 29.28
CA SER A 16 -0.54 36.18 29.89
C SER A 16 -1.58 35.27 29.25
N VAL A 17 -2.81 35.76 29.06
CA VAL A 17 -3.88 35.00 28.39
C VAL A 17 -3.51 34.72 26.93
N HIS A 18 -3.00 35.71 26.20
CA HIS A 18 -2.54 35.49 24.83
C HIS A 18 -1.39 34.48 24.76
N SER A 19 -0.42 34.55 25.67
CA SER A 19 0.68 33.57 25.77
C SER A 19 0.16 32.16 26.08
N ALA A 20 -0.81 32.03 27.00
CA ALA A 20 -1.43 30.75 27.32
C ALA A 20 -2.21 30.18 26.13
N LEU A 21 -3.02 31.00 25.45
CA LEU A 21 -3.79 30.59 24.27
C LEU A 21 -2.89 30.24 23.08
N THR A 22 -1.84 31.04 22.83
CA THR A 22 -0.85 30.73 21.79
C THR A 22 -0.03 29.50 22.16
N GLY A 23 0.30 29.30 23.43
CA GLY A 23 0.98 28.10 23.93
C GLY A 23 0.16 26.82 23.74
N LEU A 24 -1.16 26.88 23.89
CA LEU A 24 -2.07 25.76 23.59
C LEU A 24 -2.14 25.48 22.07
N GLY A 25 -2.12 26.52 21.24
CA GLY A 25 -2.00 26.36 19.77
C GLY A 25 -0.61 25.94 19.29
N LYS A 26 0.37 25.98 20.20
CA LYS A 26 1.80 25.67 19.98
C LYS A 26 2.24 24.52 20.87
N GLU A 27 1.31 23.70 21.35
CA GLU A 27 1.63 22.36 21.84
C GLU A 27 2.29 21.64 20.68
N ALA A 28 3.57 21.33 20.86
CA ALA A 28 4.51 21.00 19.83
C ALA A 28 3.91 20.05 18.78
N ALA A 29 3.44 20.63 17.68
CA ALA A 29 3.64 20.01 16.38
C ALA A 29 5.15 19.92 16.25
N ALA A 30 5.71 18.82 16.76
CA ALA A 30 7.05 18.40 16.45
C ALA A 30 7.18 18.57 14.94
N GLU A 31 7.96 19.58 14.55
CA GLU A 31 8.10 19.97 13.16
C GLU A 31 8.40 18.70 12.38
N PRO A 32 7.57 18.36 11.38
CA PRO A 32 7.92 17.28 10.49
C PRO A 32 9.12 17.80 9.71
N ALA A 33 10.31 17.34 10.06
CA ALA A 33 11.49 17.53 9.22
C ALA A 33 11.22 16.83 7.88
N VAL A 34 10.68 17.60 6.93
CA VAL A 34 10.57 17.26 5.51
C VAL A 34 11.96 17.44 4.90
N PRO A 35 12.44 16.61 3.96
CA PRO A 35 12.42 15.17 3.86
C PRO A 35 13.87 14.68 3.60
N GLU A 36 14.71 14.55 4.63
CA GLU A 36 15.81 13.60 4.48
C GLU A 36 15.17 12.23 4.56
N LYS A 37 15.05 11.57 3.40
CA LYS A 37 14.63 10.18 3.17
C LYS A 37 14.30 9.43 4.46
N ALA A 38 13.08 8.91 4.56
CA ALA A 38 12.63 8.18 5.75
C ALA A 38 13.74 7.23 6.21
N THR A 39 14.22 7.43 7.44
CA THR A 39 15.34 6.64 7.94
C THR A 39 14.99 5.16 7.88
N ALA A 40 15.97 4.27 7.69
CA ALA A 40 15.69 2.84 7.64
C ALA A 40 14.95 2.33 8.90
N ALA A 41 15.19 2.98 10.05
CA ALA A 41 14.46 2.72 11.30
C ALA A 41 12.98 3.14 11.23
N GLN A 42 12.66 4.31 10.65
CA GLN A 42 11.28 4.75 10.44
C GLN A 42 10.54 3.87 9.43
N ILE A 43 11.21 3.44 8.35
CA ILE A 43 10.64 2.51 7.38
C ILE A 43 10.27 1.19 8.06
N LYS A 44 11.18 0.61 8.86
CA LYS A 44 10.90 -0.61 9.62
C LYS A 44 9.74 -0.42 10.61
N LYS A 45 9.69 0.71 11.32
CA LYS A 45 8.60 1.03 12.25
C LYS A 45 7.25 1.25 11.56
N SER A 46 7.25 1.70 10.31
CA SER A 46 6.01 1.91 9.55
C SER A 46 5.30 0.62 9.14
N ILE A 47 6.02 -0.50 9.13
CA ILE A 47 5.49 -1.82 8.78
C ILE A 47 5.10 -2.55 10.07
N ALA A 48 3.86 -2.38 10.50
CA ALA A 48 3.29 -3.17 11.58
C ALA A 48 2.51 -4.39 11.02
N PRO A 49 2.38 -5.49 11.78
CA PRO A 49 1.68 -6.69 11.30
C PRO A 49 0.21 -6.42 10.94
N ASP A 50 -0.44 -5.52 11.68
CA ASP A 50 -1.86 -5.20 11.50
C ASP A 50 -2.15 -3.98 10.62
N ALA A 51 -1.20 -3.07 10.48
CA ALA A 51 -1.37 -1.83 9.74
C ALA A 51 -0.05 -1.28 9.20
N LEU A 52 -0.14 -0.48 8.14
CA LEU A 52 0.97 0.32 7.64
C LEU A 52 0.78 1.77 8.07
N ILE A 53 1.82 2.38 8.63
CA ILE A 53 1.81 3.80 8.98
C ILE A 53 2.12 4.62 7.73
N SER A 54 1.28 5.60 7.44
CA SER A 54 1.47 6.52 6.31
C SER A 54 2.43 7.65 6.69
N PHE A 55 3.37 7.98 5.80
CA PHE A 55 4.30 9.11 5.95
C PHE A 55 3.66 10.46 5.53
N ILE A 56 2.42 10.45 5.02
CA ILE A 56 1.70 11.68 4.68
C ILE A 56 1.06 12.27 5.94
N ASP A 57 0.38 11.44 6.73
CA ASP A 57 -0.47 11.87 7.83
C ASP A 57 -0.21 11.12 9.15
N GLY A 58 0.74 10.19 9.18
CA GLY A 58 1.14 9.45 10.38
C GLY A 58 0.12 8.41 10.85
N LYS A 59 -0.96 8.16 10.09
CA LYS A 59 -2.05 7.28 10.51
C LYS A 59 -1.83 5.84 10.07
N ALA A 60 -2.36 4.91 10.87
CA ALA A 60 -2.31 3.49 10.60
C ALA A 60 -3.42 3.06 9.63
N TYR A 61 -3.04 2.37 8.55
CA TYR A 61 -3.95 1.91 7.50
C TYR A 61 -3.75 0.43 7.20
N LYS A 62 -4.86 -0.31 7.04
CA LYS A 62 -4.81 -1.70 6.56
C LYS A 62 -4.32 -1.80 5.11
N THR A 63 -4.68 -0.82 4.28
CA THR A 63 -4.27 -0.74 2.87
C THR A 63 -3.79 0.67 2.55
N LEU A 64 -2.49 0.81 2.30
CA LEU A 64 -1.90 2.11 1.99
C LEU A 64 -2.31 2.57 0.58
N LYS A 65 -2.51 1.63 -0.36
CA LYS A 65 -2.97 1.92 -1.73
C LYS A 65 -4.25 2.77 -1.75
N ARG A 66 -5.22 2.49 -0.89
CA ARG A 66 -6.49 3.26 -0.81
C ARG A 66 -6.27 4.69 -0.31
N HIS A 67 -5.36 4.87 0.65
CA HIS A 67 -5.02 6.19 1.15
C HIS A 67 -4.31 7.01 0.05
N LEU A 68 -3.33 6.41 -0.65
CA LEU A 68 -2.62 7.09 -1.73
C LEU A 68 -3.54 7.52 -2.88
N THR A 69 -4.49 6.68 -3.30
CA THR A 69 -5.45 7.04 -4.35
C THR A 69 -6.32 8.24 -3.98
N LYS A 70 -6.66 8.41 -2.70
CA LYS A 70 -7.42 9.59 -2.23
C LYS A 70 -6.61 10.87 -2.31
N ASN A 71 -5.30 10.77 -2.13
CA ASN A 71 -4.36 11.89 -2.21
C ASN A 71 -3.85 12.11 -3.64
N GLY A 72 -4.33 11.36 -4.63
CA GLY A 72 -3.85 11.45 -6.02
C GLY A 72 -2.43 10.92 -6.23
N LEU A 73 -1.89 10.13 -5.30
CA LEU A 73 -0.56 9.51 -5.45
C LEU A 73 -0.66 8.03 -5.85
N THR A 74 0.31 7.60 -6.65
CA THR A 74 0.56 6.17 -6.91
C THR A 74 1.53 5.60 -5.88
N MET A 75 1.57 4.28 -5.74
CA MET A 75 2.52 3.61 -4.84
C MET A 75 3.98 3.90 -5.22
N GLU A 76 4.27 3.95 -6.51
CA GLU A 76 5.60 4.28 -7.02
C GLU A 76 5.98 5.73 -6.71
N GLY A 77 5.07 6.68 -6.96
CA GLY A 77 5.30 8.09 -6.63
C GLY A 77 5.48 8.32 -5.12
N TYR A 78 4.77 7.56 -4.29
CA TYR A 78 4.95 7.57 -2.85
C TYR A 78 6.33 7.03 -2.44
N ARG A 79 6.77 5.92 -3.03
CA ARG A 79 8.11 5.36 -2.78
C ARG A 79 9.21 6.33 -3.19
N ALA A 80 9.10 6.95 -4.36
CA ALA A 80 10.06 7.94 -4.84
C ALA A 80 10.10 9.19 -3.95
N ARG A 81 8.93 9.70 -3.53
CA ARG A 81 8.83 10.90 -2.69
C ARG A 81 9.51 10.75 -1.33
N TYR A 82 9.40 9.57 -0.73
CA TYR A 82 9.90 9.31 0.63
C TYR A 82 11.14 8.41 0.67
N GLY A 83 11.66 7.95 -0.49
CA GLY A 83 12.83 7.10 -0.59
C GLY A 83 12.64 5.65 -0.09
N LEU A 84 11.43 5.09 -0.22
CA LEU A 84 11.14 3.73 0.24
C LEU A 84 11.68 2.67 -0.75
N SER A 85 12.03 1.50 -0.22
CA SER A 85 12.41 0.34 -1.04
C SER A 85 11.27 -0.11 -1.97
N ALA A 86 11.64 -0.73 -3.10
CA ALA A 86 10.71 -1.34 -4.03
C ALA A 86 9.86 -2.45 -3.39
N ASP A 87 10.40 -3.14 -2.38
CA ASP A 87 9.73 -4.18 -1.60
C ASP A 87 8.77 -3.65 -0.53
N TYR A 88 8.55 -2.33 -0.45
CA TYR A 88 7.64 -1.79 0.56
C TYR A 88 6.19 -2.26 0.32
N PRO A 89 5.56 -2.91 1.32
CA PRO A 89 4.25 -3.50 1.16
C PRO A 89 3.17 -2.45 0.93
N SER A 90 2.17 -2.78 0.10
CA SER A 90 1.03 -1.90 -0.14
C SER A 90 -0.14 -2.13 0.81
N THR A 91 -0.13 -3.27 1.50
CA THR A 91 -1.17 -3.77 2.40
C THR A 91 -0.53 -4.40 3.63
N ALA A 92 -1.21 -4.33 4.77
CA ALA A 92 -0.76 -4.99 5.99
C ALA A 92 -0.70 -6.52 5.82
N ALA A 93 0.19 -7.16 6.57
CA ALA A 93 0.36 -8.61 6.54
C ALA A 93 -0.93 -9.32 6.98
N SER A 94 -1.56 -8.88 8.07
CA SER A 94 -2.79 -9.49 8.57
C SER A 94 -3.99 -9.33 7.63
N TYR A 95 -4.07 -8.22 6.88
CA TYR A 95 -5.11 -8.04 5.86
C TYR A 95 -4.94 -9.02 4.70
N SER A 96 -3.70 -9.22 4.25
CA SER A 96 -3.36 -10.14 3.16
C SER A 96 -3.61 -11.60 3.58
N ALA A 97 -3.24 -11.97 4.82
CA ALA A 97 -3.49 -13.29 5.39
C ALA A 97 -4.99 -13.62 5.43
N LYS A 98 -5.80 -12.75 6.06
CA LYS A 98 -7.27 -12.93 6.15
C LYS A 98 -7.93 -13.08 4.79
N ARG A 99 -7.53 -12.27 3.81
CA ARG A 99 -8.09 -12.36 2.46
C ARG A 99 -7.66 -13.63 1.73
N SER A 100 -6.43 -14.10 1.96
CA SER A 100 -5.95 -15.35 1.40
C SER A 100 -6.64 -16.58 2.00
N GLU A 101 -6.95 -16.57 3.29
CA GLU A 101 -7.71 -17.64 3.97
C GLU A 101 -9.13 -17.72 3.42
N LEU A 102 -9.81 -16.58 3.29
CA LEU A 102 -11.14 -16.53 2.67
C LEU A 102 -11.11 -17.01 1.21
N ALA A 103 -10.07 -16.65 0.45
CA ALA A 103 -9.92 -17.13 -0.92
C ALA A 103 -9.74 -18.65 -0.96
N ARG A 104 -8.92 -19.22 -0.06
CA ARG A 104 -8.73 -20.67 0.05
C ARG A 104 -9.99 -21.40 0.47
N SER A 105 -10.77 -20.86 1.42
CA SER A 105 -12.05 -21.45 1.82
C SER A 105 -13.10 -21.40 0.70
N LEU A 106 -13.01 -20.39 -0.16
CA LEU A 106 -13.84 -20.24 -1.37
C LEU A 106 -13.29 -21.03 -2.59
N GLY A 107 -12.26 -21.84 -2.40
CA GLY A 107 -11.72 -22.73 -3.44
C GLY A 107 -10.76 -22.08 -4.45
N LEU A 108 -10.37 -20.82 -4.24
CA LEU A 108 -9.41 -20.13 -5.11
C LEU A 108 -7.97 -20.61 -4.79
N GLY A 109 -7.27 -21.13 -5.80
CA GLY A 109 -5.85 -21.50 -5.71
C GLY A 109 -5.53 -22.97 -5.41
N GLN A 110 -6.54 -23.85 -5.38
CA GLN A 110 -6.36 -25.31 -5.15
C GLN A 110 -5.96 -26.11 -6.40
N LEU A 111 -5.78 -25.46 -7.56
CA LEU A 111 -5.54 -26.11 -8.87
C LEU A 111 -4.22 -26.90 -9.01
N ARG A 112 -3.43 -27.07 -7.94
CA ARG A 112 -2.14 -27.79 -7.99
C ARG A 112 -1.94 -28.84 -6.90
N LYS A 113 -2.96 -29.17 -6.12
CA LYS A 113 -2.86 -30.22 -5.08
C LYS A 113 -3.92 -31.32 -5.25
N ALA A 114 -4.19 -31.69 -6.49
CA ALA A 114 -4.88 -32.92 -6.86
C ALA A 114 -4.00 -33.72 -7.83
N ALA A 115 -2.83 -34.14 -7.34
CA ALA A 115 -2.19 -35.36 -7.80
C ALA A 115 -1.85 -36.12 -6.51
N PRO A 116 -2.67 -37.10 -6.08
CA PRO A 116 -2.23 -38.01 -5.05
C PRO A 116 -1.03 -38.78 -5.57
N VAL A 117 0.07 -38.73 -4.83
CA VAL A 117 1.14 -39.71 -4.93
C VAL A 117 0.51 -41.04 -4.51
N ALA A 118 0.01 -41.79 -5.49
CA ALA A 118 -0.09 -43.23 -5.38
C ALA A 118 1.33 -43.75 -5.65
N ALA A 119 2.05 -44.09 -4.58
CA ALA A 119 3.30 -44.83 -4.65
C ALA A 119 3.49 -45.60 -3.34
N GLU A 120 2.68 -46.65 -3.17
CA GLU A 120 3.22 -47.90 -2.65
C GLU A 120 3.50 -48.80 -3.87
N ALA A 121 4.68 -49.43 -3.80
CA ALA A 121 5.34 -50.11 -4.88
C ALA A 121 4.78 -51.51 -5.11
N ASP A 122 4.68 -51.91 -6.38
CA ASP A 122 5.08 -53.24 -6.84
C ASP A 122 5.56 -53.11 -8.30
N GLU A 123 6.74 -53.66 -8.56
CA GLU A 123 7.44 -53.59 -9.85
C GLU A 123 6.76 -54.46 -10.91
N THR A 124 6.77 -54.04 -12.17
CA THR A 124 7.34 -54.84 -13.28
C THR A 124 7.22 -54.15 -14.65
N VAL A 125 8.36 -54.16 -15.36
CA VAL A 125 8.48 -54.25 -16.83
C VAL A 125 8.29 -52.93 -17.63
N SER A 126 9.44 -52.30 -17.86
CA SER A 126 9.94 -51.81 -19.16
C SER A 126 8.92 -51.42 -20.24
N GLU A 127 8.82 -50.12 -20.51
CA GLU A 127 8.93 -49.61 -21.87
C GLU A 127 9.28 -48.11 -21.85
N THR A 128 10.31 -47.72 -22.59
CA THR A 128 10.65 -46.33 -22.84
C THR A 128 9.83 -45.83 -24.03
N PRO A 129 9.13 -44.68 -23.92
CA PRO A 129 8.90 -43.87 -25.10
C PRO A 129 9.36 -42.42 -24.92
N LYS A 130 10.40 -42.10 -25.70
CA LYS A 130 10.76 -40.83 -26.35
C LYS A 130 9.99 -39.56 -25.92
N PRO A 131 10.70 -38.45 -25.59
CA PRO A 131 10.05 -37.18 -25.27
C PRO A 131 9.36 -36.60 -26.52
N ARG A 132 8.02 -36.47 -26.45
CA ARG A 132 7.24 -35.75 -27.47
C ARG A 132 7.64 -34.28 -27.45
N GLY A 133 8.03 -33.82 -28.63
CA GLY A 133 8.72 -32.57 -28.83
C GLY A 133 7.90 -31.33 -28.47
N ARG A 134 8.62 -30.37 -27.93
CA ARG A 134 8.29 -28.94 -27.95
C ARG A 134 8.30 -28.47 -29.41
N PRO A 135 7.21 -27.94 -29.98
CA PRO A 135 7.38 -27.10 -31.15
C PRO A 135 7.94 -25.76 -30.68
N ARG A 136 9.27 -25.63 -30.69
CA ARG A 136 9.87 -24.33 -30.95
C ARG A 136 9.60 -24.05 -32.42
N LYS A 137 8.64 -23.19 -32.73
CA LYS A 137 8.62 -22.46 -34.00
C LYS A 137 8.83 -20.99 -33.71
N ALA A 138 10.10 -20.62 -33.67
CA ALA A 138 10.50 -19.29 -34.10
C ALA A 138 10.58 -19.34 -35.63
N VAL A 139 9.72 -18.59 -36.30
CA VAL A 139 10.13 -17.87 -37.52
C VAL A 139 9.50 -16.49 -37.41
N GLU A 140 10.40 -15.52 -37.42
CA GLU A 140 10.21 -14.08 -37.41
C GLU A 140 9.70 -13.58 -38.78
N ALA A 141 9.19 -12.36 -38.78
CA ALA A 141 8.90 -11.48 -39.93
C ALA A 141 7.53 -11.62 -40.64
N ALA A 142 6.59 -10.77 -40.23
CA ALA A 142 5.82 -9.93 -41.15
C ALA A 142 5.15 -8.77 -40.38
N GLU A 143 5.78 -7.62 -40.52
CA GLU A 143 5.31 -6.24 -40.33
C GLU A 143 3.94 -5.97 -40.98
N ALA A 144 3.00 -5.36 -40.25
CA ALA A 144 2.03 -4.36 -40.74
C ALA A 144 0.98 -3.96 -39.66
N ALA A 145 1.24 -2.82 -39.02
CA ALA A 145 0.34 -1.68 -38.68
C ALA A 145 -1.13 -1.85 -38.18
N PRO A 146 -1.67 -0.82 -37.48
CA PRO A 146 -2.63 -0.97 -36.38
C PRO A 146 -4.10 -0.78 -36.77
N LYS A 147 -5.02 -1.49 -36.10
CA LYS A 147 -6.46 -1.16 -36.11
C LYS A 147 -6.86 -0.44 -34.83
N ALA A 148 -7.13 0.83 -35.01
CA ALA A 148 -7.74 1.72 -34.04
C ALA A 148 -9.21 1.35 -33.73
N ARG A 149 -9.65 1.89 -32.60
CA ARG A 149 -11.01 2.40 -32.32
C ARG A 149 -12.10 1.39 -31.94
N GLY A 150 -12.44 1.45 -30.65
CA GLY A 150 -13.75 1.09 -30.11
C GLY A 150 -14.15 2.02 -28.96
N ARG A 151 -14.19 3.34 -29.19
CA ARG A 151 -14.95 4.27 -28.32
C ARG A 151 -16.42 4.15 -28.72
N LYS A 152 -17.25 3.50 -27.91
CA LYS A 152 -18.71 3.64 -28.03
C LYS A 152 -19.15 4.78 -27.11
N LYS A 153 -19.17 5.99 -27.67
CA LYS A 153 -19.95 7.13 -27.18
C LYS A 153 -21.40 6.83 -27.53
N VAL A 154 -22.26 6.78 -26.53
CA VAL A 154 -23.71 7.01 -26.70
C VAL A 154 -23.97 8.40 -26.13
N ALA A 155 -24.24 9.34 -27.03
CA ALA A 155 -24.91 10.61 -26.74
C ALA A 155 -26.43 10.29 -26.76
N GLU A 156 -27.19 10.66 -25.73
CA GLU A 156 -27.96 11.90 -25.62
C GLU A 156 -29.13 11.97 -26.62
N THR A 157 -30.34 11.92 -26.07
CA THR A 157 -31.60 12.35 -26.68
C THR A 157 -32.39 13.09 -25.62
N ALA A 158 -32.63 14.38 -25.90
CA ALA A 158 -33.73 15.28 -25.52
C ALA A 158 -34.31 15.20 -24.10
#